data_AF-A0A2N7U9X8-F1
#
_entry.id   AF-A0A2N7U9X8-F1
#
_cell.length_a   1.000
_cell.length_b   1.000
_cell.length_c   1.000
_cell.angle_alpha   90.00
_cell.angle_beta   90.00
_cell.angle_gamma   90.00
#
_symmetry.space_group_name_H-M   'P 1'
#
loop_
_entity.id
_entity.type
_entity.pdbx_description
1 polymer ?
#
loop_
_entity_poly.entity_id
_entity_poly.type
_entity_poly.pdbx_seq_one_letter_code
_entity_poly.pdbx_strand_id
1 'polypeptide(L)'
;MSAIEHTSDVPVIGHLPPHRLEAEQSALGAVMLDNQAWDEVADRVSPSSFYQPAHQRIFSAIQQLVTAQNRCGEARGGTPGGALI
;
A
#
# COMPACT_ATOMS: atom_id res chain seq x y z
N MET A 1 -35.66 23.71 30.02
CA MET A 1 -35.85 24.47 28.77
C MET A 1 -34.55 24.36 27.98
N SER A 2 -34.60 23.71 26.82
CA SER A 2 -33.47 23.52 25.92
C SER A 2 -33.21 24.83 25.18
N ALA A 3 -31.98 25.30 25.14
CA ALA A 3 -31.51 26.23 24.13
C ALA A 3 -30.13 25.74 23.67
N ILE A 4 -30.13 25.28 22.44
CA ILE A 4 -29.02 24.70 21.71
C ILE A 4 -28.53 25.85 20.84
N GLU A 5 -27.33 26.37 21.09
CA GLU A 5 -26.62 27.14 20.08
C GLU A 5 -25.28 26.46 19.83
N HIS A 6 -25.39 25.34 19.11
CA HIS A 6 -24.27 24.70 18.44
C HIS A 6 -23.85 25.65 17.30
N THR A 7 -22.99 26.61 17.65
CA THR A 7 -22.34 27.54 16.73
C THR A 7 -21.69 26.74 15.59
N SER A 8 -22.40 26.73 14.47
CA SER A 8 -21.97 26.18 13.20
C SER A 8 -21.22 27.28 12.47
N ASP A 9 -19.98 27.52 12.87
CA ASP A 9 -19.06 28.38 12.10
C ASP A 9 -17.67 27.72 12.05
N VAL A 10 -17.50 26.83 11.08
CA VAL A 10 -16.17 26.43 10.61
C VAL A 10 -16.16 26.64 9.10
N PRO A 11 -15.32 27.54 8.56
CA PRO A 11 -15.25 27.76 7.13
C PRO A 11 -14.67 26.50 6.48
N VAL A 12 -15.46 25.82 5.65
CA VAL A 12 -14.97 24.73 4.78
C VAL A 12 -14.11 25.35 3.68
N ILE A 13 -12.82 25.47 3.97
CA ILE A 13 -11.79 25.65 2.94
C ILE A 13 -11.44 24.25 2.42
N GLY A 14 -12.11 23.85 1.34
CA GLY A 14 -11.80 22.66 0.55
C GLY A 14 -12.39 21.36 1.11
N HIS A 15 -13.27 20.72 0.34
CA HIS A 15 -13.76 19.37 0.63
C HIS A 15 -12.58 18.43 0.78
N LEU A 16 -12.31 18.01 2.02
CA LEU A 16 -11.37 16.93 2.24
C LEU A 16 -11.94 15.67 1.60
N PRO A 17 -11.25 15.05 0.63
CA PRO A 17 -11.76 13.85 -0.01
C PRO A 17 -12.05 12.80 1.08
N PRO A 18 -13.20 12.11 1.00
CA PRO A 18 -13.57 11.12 2.01
C PRO A 18 -12.48 10.04 2.06
N HIS A 19 -11.79 9.93 3.19
CA HIS A 19 -10.73 8.96 3.43
C HIS A 19 -11.06 8.16 4.69
N ARG A 20 -10.70 6.87 4.69
CA ARG A 20 -10.90 5.98 5.85
C ARG A 20 -9.57 5.38 6.26
N LEU A 21 -8.96 5.96 7.30
CA LEU A 21 -7.63 5.54 7.78
C LEU A 21 -7.60 4.07 8.22
N GLU A 22 -8.68 3.57 8.82
CA GLU A 22 -8.82 2.18 9.24
C GLU A 22 -8.81 1.21 8.05
N ALA A 23 -9.40 1.62 6.92
CA ALA A 23 -9.38 0.84 5.69
C ALA A 23 -7.98 0.80 5.09
N GLU A 24 -7.25 1.93 5.13
CA GLU A 24 -5.86 1.99 4.70
C GLU A 24 -4.96 1.08 5.55
N GLN A 25 -5.11 1.13 6.88
CA GLN A 25 -4.38 0.26 7.80
C GLN A 25 -4.69 -1.22 7.55
N SER A 26 -5.97 -1.56 7.33
CA SER A 26 -6.39 -2.94 7.05
C SER A 26 -5.80 -3.43 5.73
N ALA A 27 -5.77 -2.59 4.69
CA ALA A 27 -5.17 -2.93 3.41
C ALA A 27 -3.66 -3.15 3.51
N LEU A 28 -2.95 -2.25 4.21
CA LEU A 28 -1.51 -2.41 4.46
C LEU A 28 -1.23 -3.70 5.25
N GLY A 29 -2.02 -3.96 6.30
CA GLY A 29 -1.90 -5.18 7.09
C GLY A 29 -2.11 -6.44 6.26
N ALA A 30 -3.15 -6.49 5.43
CA ALA A 30 -3.42 -7.64 4.56
C ALA A 30 -2.23 -7.99 3.64
N VAL A 31 -1.67 -6.97 2.98
CA VAL A 31 -0.53 -7.12 2.09
C VAL A 31 0.75 -7.53 2.84
N MET A 32 0.91 -7.12 4.10
CA MET A 32 2.06 -7.51 4.92
C MET A 32 1.96 -8.95 5.46
N LEU A 33 0.75 -9.47 5.67
CA LEU A 33 0.54 -10.83 6.17
C LEU A 33 0.75 -11.89 5.08
N ASP A 34 0.32 -11.60 3.86
CA ASP A 34 0.38 -12.55 2.75
C ASP A 34 0.96 -11.89 1.50
N ASN A 35 2.15 -12.36 1.10
CA ASN A 35 2.81 -11.89 -0.12
C ASN A 35 2.02 -12.26 -1.39
N GLN A 36 1.15 -13.28 -1.36
CA GLN A 36 0.29 -13.61 -2.51
C GLN A 36 -0.86 -12.61 -2.68
N ALA A 37 -1.30 -11.97 -1.59
CA ALA A 37 -2.29 -10.90 -1.65
C ALA A 37 -1.75 -9.65 -2.38
N TRP A 38 -0.42 -9.54 -2.55
CA TRP A 38 0.19 -8.45 -3.32
C TRP A 38 -0.34 -8.39 -4.75
N ASP A 39 -0.37 -9.52 -5.47
CA ASP A 39 -0.72 -9.53 -6.89
C ASP A 39 -2.16 -9.05 -7.13
N GLU A 40 -3.09 -9.45 -6.26
CA GLU A 40 -4.49 -9.00 -6.33
C GLU A 40 -4.66 -7.51 -6.00
N VAL A 41 -3.85 -6.99 -5.07
CA VAL A 41 -3.96 -5.60 -4.58
C VAL A 41 -3.24 -4.64 -5.52
N ALA A 42 -2.07 -5.00 -6.03
CA ALA A 42 -1.22 -4.15 -6.87
C ALA A 42 -1.89 -3.74 -8.19
N ASP A 43 -2.83 -4.55 -8.70
CA ASP A 43 -3.61 -4.23 -9.90
C ASP A 43 -4.66 -3.14 -9.67
N ARG A 44 -5.09 -2.94 -8.41
CA ARG A 44 -6.23 -2.08 -8.06
C ARG A 44 -5.84 -0.86 -7.24
N VAL A 45 -4.71 -0.92 -6.55
CA VAL A 45 -4.29 0.07 -5.57
C VAL A 45 -2.86 0.50 -5.86
N SER A 46 -2.65 1.81 -5.93
CA SER A 46 -1.34 2.45 -6.05
C SER A 46 -0.95 3.16 -4.75
N PRO A 47 0.34 3.52 -4.54
CA PRO A 47 0.72 4.36 -3.41
C PRO A 47 -0.10 5.65 -3.31
N SER A 48 -0.46 6.27 -4.45
CA SER A 48 -1.28 7.49 -4.49
C SER A 48 -2.75 7.28 -4.11
N SER A 49 -3.20 6.04 -3.96
CA SER A 49 -4.56 5.71 -3.49
C SER A 49 -4.73 5.94 -1.98
N PHE A 50 -3.63 6.04 -1.24
CA PHE A 50 -3.64 6.30 0.20
C PHE A 50 -3.65 7.80 0.48
N TYR A 51 -4.51 8.25 1.38
CA TYR A 51 -4.58 9.64 1.78
C TYR A 51 -3.40 10.04 2.68
N GLN A 52 -3.02 9.17 3.62
CA GLN A 52 -1.90 9.47 4.53
C GLN A 52 -0.54 9.29 3.83
N PRO A 53 0.33 10.32 3.79
CA PRO A 53 1.66 10.21 3.20
C PRO A 53 2.51 9.09 3.81
N ALA A 54 2.32 8.79 5.10
CA ALA A 54 2.97 7.67 5.77
C ALA A 54 2.58 6.32 5.13
N HIS A 55 1.29 6.11 4.86
CA HIS A 55 0.79 4.89 4.24
C HIS A 55 1.24 4.76 2.78
N GLN A 56 1.30 5.87 2.04
CA GLN A 56 1.89 5.89 0.68
C GLN A 56 3.33 5.38 0.68
N ARG A 57 4.15 5.83 1.64
CA ARG A 57 5.56 5.42 1.79
C ARG A 57 5.69 3.95 2.13
N ILE A 58 4.83 3.45 3.03
CA ILE A 58 4.82 2.02 3.42
C ILE A 58 4.47 1.16 2.21
N PHE A 59 3.39 1.48 1.49
CA PHE A 59 3.00 0.71 0.30
C PHE A 59 4.08 0.73 -0.79
N SER A 60 4.72 1.88 -1.02
CA SER A 60 5.85 2.00 -1.94
C SER A 60 7.06 1.16 -1.53
N ALA A 61 7.38 1.10 -0.24
CA ALA A 61 8.46 0.25 0.26
C ALA A 61 8.16 -1.24 0.05
N ILE A 62 6.93 -1.68 0.32
CA ILE A 62 6.49 -3.05 0.05
C ILE A 62 6.64 -3.37 -1.45
N GLN A 63 6.15 -2.49 -2.33
CA GLN A 63 6.29 -2.65 -3.78
C GLN A 63 7.75 -2.85 -4.22
N GLN A 64 8.67 -2.05 -3.65
CA GLN A 64 10.09 -2.15 -3.95
C GLN A 64 10.69 -3.47 -3.47
N LEU A 65 10.32 -3.92 -2.27
CA LEU A 65 10.80 -5.19 -1.71
C LEU A 65 10.33 -6.38 -2.56
N VAL A 66 9.05 -6.43 -2.93
CA VAL A 66 8.51 -7.49 -3.80
C VAL A 66 9.22 -7.47 -5.16
N THR A 67 9.37 -6.29 -5.75
CA THR A 67 10.07 -6.13 -7.03
C THR A 67 11.53 -6.56 -6.96
N ALA A 68 12.22 -6.29 -5.85
CA ALA A 68 13.60 -6.71 -5.63
C ALA A 68 13.71 -8.23 -5.40
N GLN A 69 12.77 -8.81 -4.64
CA GLN A 69 12.72 -10.24 -4.40
C GLN A 69 12.49 -11.04 -5.69
N ASN A 70 11.59 -10.57 -6.55
CA ASN A 70 11.32 -11.17 -7.86
C ASN A 70 12.55 -11.15 -8.79
N ARG A 71 13.45 -10.18 -8.62
CA ARG A 71 14.73 -10.12 -9.38
C ARG A 71 15.83 -11.00 -8.79
N CYS A 72 15.71 -11.41 -7.52
CA CYS A 72 16.70 -12.25 -6.85
C CYS A 72 16.38 -13.76 -6.99
N GLY A 73 15.17 -14.11 -7.45
CA GLY A 73 14.74 -15.49 -7.67
C GLY A 73 15.30 -16.18 -8.92
N GLU A 74 15.71 -15.44 -9.95
CA GLU A 74 16.06 -15.98 -11.28
C GLU A 74 17.57 -16.08 -11.52
N ALA A 75 18.37 -16.41 -10.50
CA ALA A 75 19.82 -16.57 -10.62
C ALA A 75 20.35 -17.92 -10.09
N ARG A 76 19.50 -18.96 -10.05
CA ARG A 76 19.89 -20.31 -9.55
C ARG A 76 19.48 -21.49 -10.44
N GLY A 77 19.20 -21.27 -11.72
CA GLY A 77 18.89 -22.33 -12.68
C GLY A 77 19.75 -22.28 -13.94
N GLY A 78 21.05 -22.54 -13.83
CA GLY A 78 21.93 -22.54 -15.00
C GLY A 78 23.39 -22.78 -14.68
N THR A 79 23.71 -23.91 -14.05
CA THR A 79 25.04 -24.48 -14.26
C THR A 79 25.05 -25.18 -15.61
N PRO A 80 25.80 -24.72 -16.63
CA PRO A 80 26.29 -25.63 -17.66
C PRO A 80 27.46 -26.42 -17.05
N GLY A 81 27.15 -27.27 -16.08
CA GLY A 81 28.03 -28.36 -15.67
C GLY A 81 27.84 -29.50 -16.67
N GLY A 82 28.49 -29.41 -17.82
CA GLY A 82 28.34 -30.40 -18.88
C GLY A 82 29.17 -30.13 -20.14
N ALA A 83 30.49 -29.95 -20.00
CA ALA A 83 31.50 -30.37 -20.97
C ALA A 83 32.89 -29.99 -20.41
N LEU A 84 33.37 -30.83 -19.51
CA LEU A 84 34.79 -30.96 -19.21
C LEU A 84 35.28 -32.14 -20.06
N ILE A 85 35.68 -31.85 -21.30
CA ILE A 85 36.65 -32.58 -22.15
C ILE A 85 36.92 -31.74 -23.39
#